data_AF-A0A522NL57-F1
#
_entry.id   AF-A0A522NL57-F1
#
_cell.length_a   1.000
_cell.length_b   1.000
_cell.length_c   1.000
_cell.angle_alpha   90.00
_cell.angle_beta   90.00
_cell.angle_gamma   90.00
#
_symmetry.space_group_name_H-M   'P 1'
#
loop_
_entity.id
_entity.type
_entity.pdbx_description
1 polymer ?
#
loop_
_entity_poly.entity_id
_entity_poly.type
_entity_poly.pdbx_seq_one_letter_code
_entity_poly.pdbx_strand_id
1 'polypeptide(L)'
;MAGQFGAPLGAVEAAAFLGLVHDVGKLDPGFQAYLLRCEREPTWKGHGPDHKAAGSQLARQTVHLAAMAIQGHHGGLESPSRFVAWLAAAGPAADKAREDALERFPDLAPVIAPVLPGHVEADPLAAEFFVRLLFSALVDADFLDTERHFHPGHSEQRHGDTPLAELWRRFERSHATFPVPQDGDIVNQVRAEVYDACLGAATARPGIFR
;
A
#
# COMPACT_ATOMS: atom_id res chain seq x y z
N MET A 1 -2.57 0.80 11.57
CA MET A 1 -1.45 1.49 10.89
C MET A 1 -1.91 2.19 9.62
N ALA A 2 -2.57 1.50 8.68
CA ALA A 2 -3.07 2.09 7.42
C ALA A 2 -3.83 3.42 7.59
N GLY A 3 -4.71 3.54 8.59
CA GLY A 3 -5.41 4.80 8.90
C GLY A 3 -4.48 6.00 9.16
N GLN A 4 -3.32 5.78 9.81
CA GLN A 4 -2.33 6.85 10.04
C GLN A 4 -1.72 7.32 8.72
N PHE A 5 -1.42 6.40 7.80
CA PHE A 5 -0.96 6.73 6.45
C PHE A 5 -2.04 7.38 5.58
N GLY A 6 -3.32 7.13 5.87
CA GLY A 6 -4.45 7.81 5.24
C GLY A 6 -4.70 9.23 5.73
N ALA A 7 -4.11 9.65 6.86
CA ALA A 7 -4.37 10.97 7.45
C ALA A 7 -4.00 12.16 6.54
N PRO A 8 -2.83 12.18 5.87
CA PRO A 8 -2.49 13.26 4.94
C PRO A 8 -3.43 13.34 3.72
N LEU A 9 -4.17 12.27 3.44
CA LEU A 9 -5.12 12.18 2.34
C LEU A 9 -6.55 12.60 2.76
N GLY A 10 -6.77 12.89 4.04
CA GLY A 10 -8.12 13.05 4.58
C GLY A 10 -8.95 11.76 4.53
N ALA A 11 -8.29 10.59 4.65
CA ALA A 11 -8.89 9.28 4.41
C ALA A 11 -8.58 8.26 5.52
N VAL A 12 -8.52 8.72 6.78
CA VAL A 12 -8.15 7.88 7.93
C VAL A 12 -9.05 6.66 8.04
N GLU A 13 -10.36 6.88 7.98
CA GLU A 13 -11.38 5.84 8.15
C GLU A 13 -11.37 4.87 6.98
N ALA A 14 -11.21 5.37 5.74
CA ALA A 14 -11.15 4.53 4.55
C ALA A 14 -9.88 3.64 4.57
N ALA A 15 -8.72 4.21 4.88
CA ALA A 15 -7.47 3.46 4.96
C ALA A 15 -7.47 2.48 6.14
N ALA A 16 -8.02 2.88 7.30
CA ALA A 16 -8.17 1.99 8.45
C ALA A 16 -9.07 0.79 8.12
N PHE A 17 -10.20 1.04 7.46
CA PHE A 17 -11.13 0.00 7.06
C PHE A 17 -10.51 -0.98 6.05
N LEU A 18 -9.82 -0.46 5.02
CA LEU A 18 -9.07 -1.30 4.07
C LEU A 18 -8.04 -2.17 4.80
N GLY A 19 -7.26 -1.60 5.73
CA GLY A 19 -6.30 -2.33 6.54
C GLY A 19 -6.95 -3.41 7.41
N LEU A 20 -8.12 -3.12 7.98
CA LEU A 20 -8.85 -4.05 8.83
C LEU A 20 -9.39 -5.27 8.07
N VAL A 21 -9.90 -5.05 6.84
CA VAL A 21 -10.63 -6.08 6.11
C VAL A 21 -9.82 -6.79 5.01
N HIS A 22 -8.60 -6.35 4.69
CA HIS A 22 -7.87 -6.88 3.53
C HIS A 22 -7.63 -8.40 3.57
N ASP A 23 -7.53 -8.97 4.77
CA ASP A 23 -7.16 -10.35 5.03
C ASP A 23 -8.29 -11.23 5.57
N VAL A 24 -9.54 -10.75 5.62
CA VAL A 24 -10.67 -11.51 6.18
C VAL A 24 -10.92 -12.82 5.44
N GLY A 25 -10.54 -12.93 4.17
CA GLY A 25 -10.63 -14.19 3.43
C GLY A 25 -9.72 -15.29 3.99
N LYS A 26 -8.72 -14.95 4.83
CA LYS A 26 -7.92 -15.94 5.54
C LYS A 26 -8.74 -16.73 6.58
N LEU A 27 -9.95 -16.30 6.93
CA LEU A 27 -10.88 -17.08 7.76
C LEU A 27 -11.42 -18.32 7.03
N ASP A 28 -11.30 -18.39 5.69
CA ASP A 28 -11.66 -19.57 4.92
C ASP A 28 -10.94 -20.82 5.47
N PRO A 29 -11.66 -21.93 5.73
CA PRO A 29 -11.05 -23.16 6.22
C PRO A 29 -9.94 -23.71 5.33
N GLY A 30 -10.03 -23.51 4.01
CA GLY A 30 -8.98 -23.89 3.06
C GLY A 30 -7.72 -23.05 3.23
N PHE A 31 -7.85 -21.75 3.49
CA PHE A 31 -6.72 -20.88 3.81
C PHE A 31 -6.09 -21.23 5.17
N GLN A 32 -6.90 -21.53 6.19
CA GLN A 32 -6.38 -21.99 7.48
C GLN A 32 -5.63 -23.32 7.37
N ALA A 33 -6.15 -24.27 6.58
CA ALA A 33 -5.46 -25.53 6.31
C ALA A 33 -4.12 -25.31 5.58
N TYR A 34 -4.06 -24.34 4.66
CA TYR A 34 -2.81 -23.92 4.01
C TYR A 34 -1.79 -23.39 5.03
N LEU A 35 -2.18 -22.49 5.94
CA LEU A 35 -1.29 -21.95 6.98
C LEU A 35 -0.76 -23.06 7.90
N LEU A 36 -1.64 -23.94 8.39
CA LEU A 36 -1.25 -25.08 9.24
C LEU A 36 -0.30 -26.03 8.52
N ARG A 37 -0.42 -26.17 7.20
CA ARG A 37 0.54 -26.96 6.41
C ARG A 37 1.89 -26.27 6.31
N CYS A 38 1.93 -24.96 6.02
CA CYS A 38 3.17 -24.20 5.98
C CYS A 38 3.94 -24.27 7.31
N GLU A 39 3.23 -24.25 8.44
CA GLU A 39 3.84 -24.42 9.77
C GLU A 39 4.39 -25.83 9.98
N ARG A 40 3.64 -26.87 9.60
CA ARG A 40 4.05 -28.28 9.74
C ARG A 40 5.18 -28.69 8.79
N GLU A 41 5.22 -28.10 7.60
CA GLU A 41 6.17 -28.41 6.53
C GLU A 41 6.84 -27.12 6.02
N PRO A 42 7.82 -26.54 6.75
CA PRO A 42 8.42 -25.25 6.37
C PRO A 42 9.14 -25.23 5.02
N THR A 43 9.50 -26.40 4.49
CA THR A 43 10.14 -26.55 3.16
C THR A 43 9.13 -26.80 2.04
N TRP A 44 7.84 -26.99 2.37
CA TRP A 44 6.80 -27.19 1.37
C TRP A 44 6.60 -25.90 0.55
N LYS A 45 6.43 -26.09 -0.75
CA LYS A 45 6.19 -25.01 -1.71
C LYS A 45 4.78 -25.15 -2.26
N GLY A 46 3.93 -24.18 -1.95
CA GLY A 46 2.60 -24.06 -2.53
C GLY A 46 1.98 -22.71 -2.23
N HIS A 47 0.89 -22.41 -2.91
CA HIS A 47 0.13 -21.18 -2.72
C HIS A 47 -1.19 -21.50 -1.99
N GLY A 48 -1.65 -20.57 -1.16
CA GLY A 48 -2.98 -20.64 -0.58
C GLY A 48 -4.08 -20.43 -1.64
N PRO A 49 -5.35 -20.69 -1.29
CA PRO A 49 -6.47 -20.19 -2.07
C PRO A 49 -6.52 -18.66 -2.04
N ASP A 50 -7.39 -18.06 -2.86
CA ASP A 50 -7.61 -16.61 -2.80
C ASP A 50 -8.16 -16.20 -1.43
N HIS A 51 -7.56 -15.17 -0.82
CA HIS A 51 -8.05 -14.57 0.43
C HIS A 51 -8.53 -13.13 0.27
N LYS A 52 -8.47 -12.59 -0.95
CA LYS A 52 -8.65 -11.17 -1.22
C LYS A 52 -10.11 -10.84 -1.50
N ALA A 53 -10.85 -11.79 -2.08
CA ALA A 53 -12.21 -11.57 -2.55
C ALA A 53 -13.16 -11.17 -1.41
N ALA A 54 -13.15 -11.89 -0.29
CA ALA A 54 -14.04 -11.60 0.84
C ALA A 54 -13.85 -10.16 1.37
N GLY A 55 -12.61 -9.73 1.58
CA GLY A 55 -12.29 -8.36 2.00
C GLY A 55 -12.67 -7.32 0.94
N SER A 56 -12.42 -7.62 -0.34
CA SER A 56 -12.80 -6.75 -1.45
C SER A 56 -14.32 -6.58 -1.57
N GLN A 57 -15.11 -7.63 -1.32
CA GLN A 57 -16.58 -7.56 -1.30
C GLN A 57 -17.08 -6.64 -0.18
N LEU A 58 -16.54 -6.76 1.04
CA LEU A 58 -16.87 -5.86 2.16
C LEU A 58 -16.48 -4.42 1.85
N ALA A 59 -15.26 -4.23 1.36
CA ALA A 59 -14.75 -2.91 1.07
C ALA A 59 -15.53 -2.21 -0.04
N ARG A 60 -15.95 -2.95 -1.08
CA ARG A 60 -16.63 -2.39 -2.25
C ARG A 60 -17.95 -1.70 -1.92
N GLN A 61 -18.63 -2.17 -0.87
CA GLN A 61 -19.88 -1.60 -0.36
C GLN A 61 -19.68 -0.21 0.24
N THR A 62 -18.47 0.07 0.73
CA THR A 62 -18.21 1.27 1.55
C THR A 62 -17.25 2.26 0.89
N VAL A 63 -16.15 1.77 0.30
CA VAL A 63 -15.09 2.60 -0.31
C VAL A 63 -14.98 2.41 -1.83
N HIS A 64 -15.99 1.78 -2.42
CA HIS A 64 -16.15 1.60 -3.86
C HIS A 64 -14.90 1.06 -4.56
N LEU A 65 -14.33 1.78 -5.53
CA LEU A 65 -13.16 1.34 -6.29
C LEU A 65 -11.88 1.30 -5.46
N ALA A 66 -11.82 1.95 -4.30
CA ALA A 66 -10.67 1.81 -3.41
C ALA A 66 -10.53 0.37 -2.84
N ALA A 67 -11.59 -0.45 -2.91
CA ALA A 67 -11.50 -1.89 -2.62
C ALA A 67 -10.50 -2.63 -3.52
N MET A 68 -10.14 -2.07 -4.68
CA MET A 68 -9.05 -2.58 -5.53
C MET A 68 -7.71 -2.65 -4.79
N ALA A 69 -7.50 -1.81 -3.77
CA ALA A 69 -6.33 -1.90 -2.91
C ALA A 69 -6.19 -3.30 -2.29
N ILE A 70 -7.31 -3.91 -1.87
CA ILE A 70 -7.33 -5.26 -1.29
C ILE A 70 -7.05 -6.32 -2.37
N GLN A 71 -7.55 -6.18 -3.59
CA GLN A 71 -7.14 -7.12 -4.64
C GLN A 71 -5.62 -7.05 -4.90
N GLY A 72 -5.07 -5.83 -4.85
CA GLY A 72 -3.69 -5.56 -5.23
C GLY A 72 -2.62 -5.79 -4.16
N HIS A 73 -2.96 -5.96 -2.88
CA HIS A 73 -1.98 -5.85 -1.78
C HIS A 73 -0.79 -6.84 -1.81
N HIS A 74 -0.86 -7.90 -2.62
CA HIS A 74 0.29 -8.78 -2.90
C HIS A 74 0.70 -8.87 -4.38
N GLY A 75 0.00 -8.19 -5.29
CA GLY A 75 0.18 -8.37 -6.75
C GLY A 75 0.16 -7.09 -7.60
N GLY A 76 -0.05 -5.92 -6.97
CA GLY A 76 -0.23 -4.66 -7.67
C GLY A 76 -1.68 -4.39 -8.07
N LEU A 77 -1.98 -3.12 -8.40
CA LEU A 77 -3.32 -2.70 -8.81
C LEU A 77 -3.61 -3.11 -10.27
N GLU A 78 -4.80 -3.65 -10.50
CA GLU A 78 -5.32 -3.89 -11.84
C GLU A 78 -6.18 -2.72 -12.36
N SER A 79 -6.72 -2.83 -13.58
CA SER A 79 -7.71 -1.87 -14.07
C SER A 79 -9.07 -2.06 -13.36
N PRO A 80 -9.89 -1.01 -13.23
CA PRO A 80 -11.22 -1.12 -12.62
C PRO A 80 -12.11 -2.19 -13.28
N SER A 81 -12.05 -2.32 -14.61
CA SER A 81 -12.80 -3.32 -15.36
C SER A 81 -12.40 -4.75 -15.00
N ARG A 82 -11.10 -5.01 -14.83
CA ARG A 82 -10.61 -6.34 -14.44
C ARG A 82 -10.93 -6.65 -13.00
N PHE A 83 -10.82 -5.68 -12.09
CA PHE A 83 -11.26 -5.84 -10.71
C PHE A 83 -12.74 -6.23 -10.60
N VAL A 84 -13.62 -5.51 -11.32
CA VAL A 84 -15.06 -5.81 -11.31
C VAL A 84 -15.33 -7.22 -11.84
N ALA A 85 -14.70 -7.60 -12.95
CA ALA A 85 -14.87 -8.94 -13.53
C ALA A 85 -14.36 -10.04 -12.58
N TRP A 86 -13.18 -9.84 -11.96
CA TRP A 86 -12.60 -10.76 -10.99
C TRP A 86 -13.48 -10.92 -9.74
N LEU A 87 -13.98 -9.81 -9.18
CA LEU A 87 -14.81 -9.84 -7.98
C LEU A 87 -16.17 -10.50 -8.25
N ALA A 88 -16.74 -10.29 -9.44
CA ALA A 88 -17.98 -10.95 -9.86
C ALA A 88 -17.80 -12.47 -10.09
N ALA A 89 -16.58 -12.91 -10.38
CA ALA A 89 -16.22 -14.32 -10.51
C ALA A 89 -15.82 -14.97 -9.17
N ALA A 90 -15.86 -14.22 -8.05
CA ALA A 90 -15.59 -14.76 -6.73
C ALA A 90 -16.59 -15.90 -6.42
N GLY A 91 -16.06 -17.03 -5.96
CA GLY A 91 -16.86 -18.22 -5.67
C GLY A 91 -17.47 -18.22 -4.25
N PRO A 92 -18.28 -19.25 -3.92
CA PRO A 92 -18.97 -19.36 -2.63
C PRO A 92 -18.07 -19.33 -1.40
N ALA A 93 -16.79 -19.72 -1.55
CA ALA A 93 -15.81 -19.65 -0.45
C ALA A 93 -15.56 -18.21 0.02
N ALA A 94 -15.50 -17.26 -0.91
CA ALA A 94 -15.34 -15.84 -0.58
C ALA A 94 -16.57 -15.30 0.17
N ASP A 95 -17.76 -15.66 -0.31
CA ASP A 95 -19.03 -15.26 0.32
C ASP A 95 -19.13 -15.81 1.75
N LYS A 96 -18.79 -17.09 1.93
CA LYS A 96 -18.80 -17.74 3.24
C LYS A 96 -17.79 -17.11 4.20
N ALA A 97 -16.55 -16.87 3.74
CA ALA A 97 -15.54 -16.21 4.56
C ALA A 97 -15.96 -14.79 4.95
N ARG A 98 -16.62 -14.06 4.06
CA ARG A 98 -17.21 -12.74 4.36
C ARG A 98 -18.30 -12.83 5.42
N GLU A 99 -19.22 -13.78 5.30
CA GLU A 99 -20.30 -14.00 6.26
C GLU A 99 -19.77 -14.38 7.64
N ASP A 100 -18.82 -15.31 7.68
CA ASP A 100 -18.15 -15.75 8.92
C ASP A 100 -17.41 -14.60 9.59
N ALA A 101 -16.78 -13.73 8.81
CA ALA A 101 -16.13 -12.52 9.32
C ALA A 101 -17.16 -11.60 10.01
N LEU A 102 -18.30 -11.33 9.36
CA LEU A 102 -19.34 -10.45 9.89
C LEU A 102 -20.07 -11.06 11.10
N GLU A 103 -20.27 -12.37 11.12
CA GLU A 103 -20.86 -13.07 12.27
C GLU A 103 -19.93 -13.01 13.48
N ARG A 104 -18.64 -13.28 13.27
CA ARG A 104 -17.64 -13.31 14.34
C ARG A 104 -17.23 -11.92 14.82
N PHE A 105 -17.23 -10.95 13.92
CA PHE A 105 -16.83 -9.58 14.17
C PHE A 105 -17.86 -8.62 13.56
N PRO A 106 -19.02 -8.43 14.24
CA PRO A 106 -20.09 -7.56 13.75
C PRO A 106 -19.65 -6.13 13.45
N ASP A 107 -18.63 -5.65 14.18
CA ASP A 107 -18.07 -4.30 14.03
C ASP A 107 -17.09 -4.16 12.85
N LEU A 108 -16.86 -5.21 12.05
CA LEU A 108 -16.03 -5.11 10.84
C LEU A 108 -16.65 -4.19 9.80
N ALA A 109 -17.98 -4.21 9.65
CA ALA A 109 -18.66 -3.31 8.73
C ALA A 109 -18.82 -1.93 9.41
N PRO A 110 -18.31 -0.85 8.82
CA PRO A 110 -18.45 0.46 9.42
C PRO A 110 -19.93 0.87 9.43
N VAL A 111 -20.41 1.31 10.60
CA VAL A 111 -21.79 1.79 10.79
C VAL A 111 -22.07 3.01 9.90
N ILE A 112 -21.04 3.81 9.61
CA ILE A 112 -21.07 4.97 8.72
C ILE A 112 -19.97 4.81 7.69
N ALA A 113 -20.31 4.93 6.41
CA ALA A 113 -19.32 4.88 5.34
C ALA A 113 -18.27 6.00 5.51
N PRO A 114 -16.97 5.73 5.32
CA PRO A 114 -15.94 6.77 5.31
C PRO A 114 -16.28 7.87 4.32
N VAL A 115 -16.19 9.11 4.77
CA VAL A 115 -16.33 10.27 3.89
C VAL A 115 -15.07 10.40 3.06
N LEU A 116 -15.20 10.41 1.74
CA LEU A 116 -14.08 10.68 0.84
C LEU A 116 -13.92 12.20 0.66
N PRO A 117 -12.69 12.70 0.46
CA PRO A 117 -12.48 14.11 0.18
C PRO A 117 -13.21 14.54 -1.09
N GLY A 118 -13.91 15.68 -1.08
CA GLY A 118 -14.76 16.10 -2.22
C GLY A 118 -14.02 16.28 -3.55
N HIS A 119 -12.70 16.52 -3.54
CA HIS A 119 -11.90 16.59 -4.77
C HIS A 119 -11.73 15.22 -5.46
N VAL A 120 -11.78 14.13 -4.69
CA VAL A 120 -11.74 12.75 -5.20
C VAL A 120 -13.01 12.45 -6.00
N GLU A 121 -14.16 12.98 -5.56
CA GLU A 121 -15.43 12.79 -6.27
C GLU A 121 -15.55 13.65 -7.53
N ALA A 122 -14.90 14.83 -7.53
CA ALA A 122 -15.03 15.82 -8.60
C ALA A 122 -14.10 15.59 -9.80
N ASP A 123 -12.96 14.92 -9.61
CA ASP A 123 -11.94 14.74 -10.66
C ASP A 123 -11.52 13.26 -10.78
N PRO A 124 -11.74 12.61 -11.95
CA PRO A 124 -11.31 11.24 -12.18
C PRO A 124 -9.81 10.98 -12.00
N LEU A 125 -8.95 11.97 -12.28
CA LEU A 125 -7.49 11.83 -12.06
C LEU A 125 -7.17 11.89 -10.57
N ALA A 126 -7.85 12.76 -9.82
CA ALA A 126 -7.73 12.78 -8.37
C ALA A 126 -8.25 11.48 -7.75
N ALA A 127 -9.36 10.93 -8.26
CA ALA A 127 -9.89 9.64 -7.83
C ALA A 127 -8.90 8.49 -8.06
N GLU A 128 -8.31 8.44 -9.24
CA GLU A 128 -7.33 7.42 -9.62
C GLU A 128 -6.08 7.50 -8.74
N PHE A 129 -5.54 8.71 -8.55
CA PHE A 129 -4.37 8.93 -7.72
C PHE A 129 -4.67 8.60 -6.25
N PHE A 130 -5.86 8.97 -5.76
CA PHE A 130 -6.30 8.66 -4.42
C PHE A 130 -6.38 7.15 -4.15
N VAL A 131 -6.90 6.35 -5.11
CA VAL A 131 -6.88 4.89 -5.00
C VAL A 131 -5.46 4.35 -4.92
N ARG A 132 -4.51 4.89 -5.70
CA ARG A 132 -3.10 4.49 -5.63
C ARG A 132 -2.47 4.81 -4.29
N LEU A 133 -2.78 5.95 -3.70
CA LEU A 133 -2.26 6.34 -2.38
C LEU A 133 -2.87 5.51 -1.25
N LEU A 134 -4.16 5.18 -1.33
CA LEU A 134 -4.78 4.23 -0.40
C LEU A 134 -4.20 2.82 -0.52
N PHE A 135 -3.91 2.38 -1.75
CA PHE A 135 -3.19 1.13 -1.98
C PHE A 135 -1.79 1.15 -1.35
N SER A 136 -1.03 2.23 -1.53
CA SER A 136 0.28 2.39 -0.87
C SER A 136 0.15 2.33 0.66
N ALA A 137 -0.82 3.05 1.22
CA ALA A 137 -1.07 3.06 2.66
C ALA A 137 -1.43 1.66 3.21
N LEU A 138 -2.20 0.87 2.46
CA LEU A 138 -2.52 -0.50 2.83
C LEU A 138 -1.28 -1.40 2.77
N VAL A 139 -0.53 -1.37 1.66
CA VAL A 139 0.66 -2.21 1.47
C VAL A 139 1.73 -1.88 2.51
N ASP A 140 2.04 -0.59 2.72
CA ASP A 140 3.03 -0.19 3.72
C ASP A 140 2.63 -0.66 5.12
N ALA A 141 1.34 -0.57 5.45
CA ALA A 141 0.84 -1.05 6.73
C ALA A 141 0.97 -2.57 6.89
N ASP A 142 0.61 -3.35 5.87
CA ASP A 142 0.70 -4.82 5.88
C ASP A 142 2.16 -5.30 6.00
N PHE A 143 3.07 -4.71 5.23
CA PHE A 143 4.49 -5.03 5.29
C PHE A 143 5.13 -4.67 6.62
N LEU A 144 4.80 -3.51 7.20
CA LEU A 144 5.34 -3.10 8.49
C LEU A 144 4.78 -3.93 9.65
N ASP A 145 3.51 -4.37 9.58
CA ASP A 145 2.94 -5.27 10.58
C ASP A 145 3.58 -6.66 10.51
N THR A 146 3.75 -7.17 9.28
CA THR A 146 4.47 -8.43 9.01
C THR A 146 5.92 -8.35 9.51
N GLU A 147 6.64 -7.26 9.21
CA GLU A 147 8.01 -7.06 9.70
C GLU A 147 8.05 -7.04 11.23
N ARG A 148 7.14 -6.32 11.88
CA ARG A 148 7.08 -6.27 13.35
C ARG A 148 6.91 -7.66 13.96
N HIS A 149 6.13 -8.52 13.31
CA HIS A 149 5.92 -9.90 13.76
C HIS A 149 7.18 -10.77 13.61
N PHE A 150 7.85 -10.74 12.45
CA PHE A 150 8.97 -11.66 12.15
C PHE A 150 10.35 -11.11 12.52
N HIS A 151 10.53 -9.79 12.50
CA HIS A 151 11.80 -9.10 12.66
C HIS A 151 11.64 -7.84 13.54
N PRO A 152 11.28 -7.98 14.83
CA PRO A 152 11.04 -6.85 15.71
C PRO A 152 12.23 -5.87 15.79
N GLY A 153 13.46 -6.38 15.74
CA GLY A 153 14.67 -5.54 15.73
C GLY A 153 14.83 -4.65 14.48
N HIS A 154 14.33 -5.07 13.31
CA HIS A 154 14.30 -4.22 12.12
C HIS A 154 13.25 -3.11 12.26
N SER A 155 12.09 -3.45 12.82
CA SER A 155 11.01 -2.50 13.11
C SER A 155 11.50 -1.40 14.05
N GLU A 156 12.24 -1.75 15.11
CA GLU A 156 12.87 -0.80 16.04
C GLU A 156 13.87 0.15 15.34
N GLN A 157 14.66 -0.36 14.39
CA GLN A 157 15.62 0.45 13.64
C GLN A 157 14.99 1.44 12.67
N ARG A 158 13.74 1.21 12.21
CA ARG A 158 13.02 2.16 11.34
C ARG A 158 12.60 3.45 12.06
N HIS A 159 12.58 3.45 13.39
CA HIS A 159 12.31 4.64 14.20
C HIS A 159 13.51 5.61 14.29
N GLY A 160 14.35 5.63 13.25
CA GLY A 160 15.39 6.63 13.10
C GLY A 160 14.79 7.95 12.64
N ASP A 161 14.48 8.84 13.58
CA ASP A 161 14.00 10.22 13.36
C ASP A 161 15.08 11.12 12.73
N THR A 162 15.83 10.64 11.72
CA THR A 162 16.80 11.46 11.01
C THR A 162 16.02 12.47 10.18
N PRO A 163 16.05 13.77 10.52
CA PRO A 163 15.25 14.75 9.80
C PRO A 163 15.74 14.84 8.36
N LEU A 164 14.85 15.20 7.43
CA LEU A 164 15.22 15.36 6.02
C LEU A 164 16.43 16.30 5.83
N ALA A 165 16.54 17.35 6.66
CA ALA A 165 17.69 18.25 6.66
C ALA A 165 19.02 17.56 7.00
N GLU A 166 19.02 16.54 7.87
CA GLU A 166 20.22 15.76 8.18
C GLU A 166 20.52 14.76 7.06
N LEU A 167 19.50 14.14 6.47
CA LEU A 167 19.68 13.30 5.28
C LEU A 167 20.29 14.11 4.12
N TRP A 168 19.82 15.35 3.92
CA TRP A 168 20.37 16.28 2.94
C TRP A 168 21.85 16.58 3.20
N ARG A 169 22.24 16.94 4.42
CA ARG A 169 23.65 17.18 4.77
C ARG A 169 24.54 15.97 4.54
N ARG A 170 24.06 14.77 4.84
CA ARG A 170 24.80 13.52 4.60
C ARG A 170 24.96 13.26 3.10
N PHE A 171 23.89 13.48 2.35
CA PHE A 171 23.90 13.37 0.89
C PHE A 171 24.88 14.37 0.27
N GLU A 172 24.82 15.66 0.63
CA GLU A 172 25.74 16.69 0.11
C GLU A 172 27.21 16.34 0.40
N ARG A 173 27.52 15.88 1.61
CA ARG A 173 28.88 15.49 1.98
C ARG A 173 29.40 14.33 1.14
N SER A 174 28.55 13.34 0.89
CA SER A 174 28.87 12.19 0.02
C SER A 174 28.99 12.63 -1.44
N HIS A 175 28.06 13.45 -1.92
CA HIS A 175 28.07 13.96 -3.29
C HIS A 175 29.32 14.81 -3.57
N ALA A 176 29.79 15.60 -2.60
CA ALA A 176 31.02 16.39 -2.72
C ALA A 176 32.30 15.54 -2.90
N THR A 177 32.27 14.23 -2.63
CA THR A 177 33.42 13.34 -2.92
C THR A 177 33.46 12.85 -4.36
N PHE A 178 32.44 13.15 -5.17
CA PHE A 178 32.40 12.75 -6.57
C PHE A 178 33.43 13.58 -7.37
N PRO A 179 34.12 12.97 -8.34
CA PRO A 179 35.11 13.68 -9.13
C PRO A 179 34.44 14.79 -9.97
N VAL A 180 35.17 15.90 -10.14
CA VAL A 180 34.77 16.93 -11.10
C VAL A 180 34.82 16.33 -12.51
N PRO A 181 33.71 16.34 -13.27
CA PRO A 181 33.68 15.74 -14.60
C PRO A 181 34.77 16.31 -15.50
N GLN A 182 35.52 15.43 -16.17
CA GLN A 182 36.56 15.79 -17.13
C GLN A 182 36.07 15.58 -18.57
N ASP A 183 36.80 16.11 -19.55
CA ASP A 183 36.51 15.88 -20.97
C ASP A 183 36.57 14.38 -21.29
N GLY A 184 35.50 13.86 -21.89
CA GLY A 184 35.33 12.44 -22.21
C GLY A 184 34.63 11.61 -21.13
N ASP A 185 34.37 12.16 -19.93
CA ASP A 185 33.63 11.48 -18.85
C ASP A 185 32.12 11.76 -18.91
N ILE A 186 31.48 11.22 -19.95
CA ILE A 186 30.07 11.47 -20.28
C ILE A 186 29.13 11.14 -19.10
N VAL A 187 29.41 10.07 -18.35
CA VAL A 187 28.53 9.64 -17.25
C VAL A 187 28.56 10.64 -16.10
N ASN A 188 29.74 11.12 -15.69
CA ASN A 188 29.81 12.08 -14.58
C ASN A 188 29.34 13.48 -15.01
N GLN A 189 29.48 13.85 -16.29
CA GLN A 189 28.86 15.06 -16.84
C GLN A 189 27.32 15.01 -16.69
N VAL A 190 26.67 13.95 -17.16
CA VAL A 190 25.22 13.79 -17.04
C VAL A 190 24.76 13.75 -15.57
N ARG A 191 25.53 13.11 -14.68
CA ARG A 191 25.22 13.11 -13.23
C ARG A 191 25.25 14.52 -12.64
N ALA A 192 26.25 15.33 -12.99
CA ALA A 192 26.36 16.71 -12.55
C ALA A 192 25.18 17.56 -13.10
N GLU A 193 24.85 17.39 -14.38
CA GLU A 193 23.70 18.06 -15.01
C GLU A 193 22.37 17.74 -14.31
N VAL A 194 22.12 16.46 -14.00
CA VAL A 194 20.91 16.04 -13.28
C VAL A 194 20.88 16.63 -11.86
N TYR A 195 22.01 16.62 -11.16
CA TYR A 195 22.11 17.20 -9.82
C TYR A 195 21.80 18.70 -9.83
N ASP A 196 22.43 19.46 -10.72
CA ASP A 196 22.22 20.91 -10.85
C ASP A 196 20.77 21.24 -11.26
N ALA A 197 20.19 20.43 -12.15
CA ALA A 197 18.78 20.57 -12.54
C ALA A 197 17.84 20.33 -11.35
N CYS A 198 18.10 19.31 -10.53
CA CYS A 198 17.33 19.06 -9.30
C CYS A 198 17.44 20.21 -8.30
N LEU A 199 18.64 20.75 -8.09
CA LEU A 199 18.85 21.91 -7.21
C LEU A 199 18.11 23.15 -7.71
N GLY A 200 18.18 23.43 -9.01
CA GLY A 200 17.44 24.53 -9.62
C GLY A 200 15.93 24.38 -9.44
N ALA A 201 15.39 23.20 -9.75
CA ALA A 201 13.98 22.88 -9.61
C ALA A 201 13.49 22.95 -8.15
N ALA A 202 14.33 22.61 -7.17
CA ALA A 202 13.98 22.65 -5.75
C ALA A 202 13.60 24.06 -5.23
N THR A 203 14.02 25.12 -5.92
CA THR A 203 13.64 26.50 -5.58
C THR A 203 12.25 26.92 -6.10
N ALA A 204 11.68 26.14 -7.01
CA ALA A 204 10.36 26.41 -7.56
C ALA A 204 9.24 26.04 -6.56
N ARG A 205 8.01 26.43 -6.88
CA ARG A 205 6.85 26.00 -6.11
C ARG A 205 6.69 24.47 -6.23
N PRO A 206 6.38 23.75 -5.13
CA PRO A 206 6.08 22.32 -5.20
C PRO A 206 4.97 22.03 -6.21
N GLY A 207 5.16 20.99 -7.01
CA GLY A 207 4.22 20.60 -8.06
C GLY A 207 4.78 19.51 -8.97
N ILE A 208 4.12 19.29 -10.11
CA ILE A 208 4.58 18.36 -11.13
C ILE A 208 5.57 19.08 -12.04
N PHE A 209 6.83 18.65 -12.00
CA PHE A 209 7.89 19.09 -12.91
C PHE A 209 7.79 18.25 -14.19
N ARG A 210 7.89 18.90 -15.36
CA ARG A 210 7.77 18.28 -16.68
C ARG A 210 8.99 18.59 -17.53
#